data_AF-A0A381U5P2-F1
#
_entry.id   AF-A0A381U5P2-F1
#
_cell.length_a   1.000
_cell.length_b   1.000
_cell.length_c   1.000
_cell.angle_alpha   90.00
_cell.angle_beta   90.00
_cell.angle_gamma   90.00
#
_symmetry.space_group_name_H-M   'P 1'
#
loop_
_entity.id
_entity.type
_entity.pdbx_description
1 polymer ?
#
loop_
_entity_poly.entity_id
_entity_poly.type
_entity_poly.pdbx_seq_one_letter_code
_entity_poly.pdbx_strand_id
1 'polypeptide(L)'
;MTSQSIEESGGVKVIDIESLPDEALILPIAMMGAPTVMVEKFPSGNEFAQLIPLIEKLLTKPVSAILCAEAGGLNSTIPFVAASKLGLPIIDGDAMGRAFPELQMVTFTLGGISATPMAMVDEKGNGCTFDTISNVWTEKLARAITIQMGGSAMCSLYPVTAKQCKDYLIRGSLSLIHHIGNIIEKHSFNAYQLLVKELNGKHLFQGRVRDVERRSEGGWNRG
;
A
#
# COMPACT_ATOMS: atom_id res chain seq x y z
N MET A 1 11.42 4.71 -10.49
CA MET A 1 10.75 3.40 -10.62
C MET A 1 9.29 3.56 -11.02
N THR A 2 8.42 4.21 -10.22
CA THR A 2 6.98 4.33 -10.55
C THR A 2 6.72 5.06 -11.88
N SER A 3 7.24 6.27 -12.07
CA SER A 3 7.05 7.01 -13.34
C SER A 3 7.56 6.23 -14.54
N GLN A 4 8.78 5.68 -14.45
CA GLN A 4 9.36 4.84 -15.50
C GLN A 4 8.50 3.61 -15.82
N SER A 5 8.03 2.87 -14.82
CA SER A 5 7.18 1.69 -15.04
C SER A 5 5.87 2.07 -15.74
N ILE A 6 5.24 3.16 -15.31
CA ILE A 6 4.00 3.68 -15.90
C ILE A 6 4.23 4.11 -17.36
N GLU A 7 5.34 4.79 -17.64
CA GLU A 7 5.72 5.20 -19.00
C GLU A 7 5.96 3.98 -19.90
N GLU A 8 6.70 2.97 -19.41
CA GLU A 8 7.00 1.73 -20.13
C GLU A 8 5.74 0.88 -20.41
N SER A 9 4.77 0.86 -19.47
CA SER A 9 3.52 0.09 -19.63
C SER A 9 2.40 0.85 -20.34
N GLY A 10 2.59 2.14 -20.65
CA GLY A 10 1.54 2.99 -21.24
C GLY A 10 0.44 3.42 -20.28
N GLY A 11 0.68 3.37 -18.97
CA GLY A 11 -0.27 3.76 -17.93
C GLY A 11 -0.78 2.63 -17.04
N VAL A 12 -1.49 3.00 -15.98
CA VAL A 12 -2.26 2.09 -15.12
C VAL A 12 -3.70 2.59 -15.07
N LYS A 13 -4.65 1.69 -15.33
CA LYS A 13 -6.08 2.02 -15.27
C LYS A 13 -6.53 2.06 -13.81
N VAL A 14 -7.01 3.22 -13.36
CA VAL A 14 -7.71 3.37 -12.08
C VAL A 14 -9.20 3.06 -12.30
N ILE A 15 -9.79 2.18 -11.50
CA ILE A 15 -11.19 1.74 -11.65
C ILE A 15 -11.96 1.81 -10.33
N ASP A 16 -13.27 1.95 -10.41
CA ASP A 16 -14.16 1.77 -9.26
C ASP A 16 -14.35 0.27 -8.97
N ILE A 17 -14.42 -0.11 -7.69
CA ILE A 17 -14.66 -1.49 -7.26
C ILE A 17 -16.01 -2.04 -7.75
N GLU A 18 -17.01 -1.19 -8.02
CA GLU A 18 -18.29 -1.60 -8.61
C GLU A 18 -18.17 -2.12 -10.04
N SER A 19 -17.07 -1.82 -10.74
CA SER A 19 -16.87 -2.33 -12.09
C SER A 19 -16.48 -3.81 -12.16
N LEU A 20 -16.22 -4.45 -11.00
CA LEU A 20 -15.83 -5.84 -10.91
C LEU A 20 -16.96 -6.74 -10.40
N PRO A 21 -17.03 -8.00 -10.88
CA PRO A 21 -17.96 -8.98 -10.33
C PRO A 21 -17.58 -9.32 -8.89
N ASP A 22 -18.58 -9.64 -8.07
CA ASP A 22 -18.44 -9.78 -6.61
C ASP A 22 -17.37 -10.79 -6.19
N GLU A 23 -17.16 -11.85 -6.97
CA GLU A 23 -16.16 -12.87 -6.70
C GLU A 23 -14.74 -12.46 -7.11
N ALA A 24 -14.53 -11.40 -7.90
CA ALA A 24 -13.19 -11.01 -8.38
C ALA A 24 -12.18 -10.91 -7.24
N LEU A 25 -10.98 -11.47 -7.43
CA LEU A 25 -9.93 -11.44 -6.40
C LEU A 25 -9.17 -10.11 -6.50
N ILE A 26 -9.21 -9.34 -5.42
CA ILE A 26 -8.50 -8.08 -5.28
C ILE A 26 -7.33 -8.32 -4.35
N LEU A 27 -6.16 -7.80 -4.76
CA LEU A 27 -4.94 -8.02 -4.02
C LEU A 27 -4.34 -6.72 -3.51
N PRO A 28 -4.40 -6.46 -2.20
CA PRO A 28 -3.66 -5.37 -1.60
C PRO A 28 -2.16 -5.65 -1.66
N ILE A 29 -1.41 -4.62 -2.07
CA ILE A 29 0.05 -4.62 -2.14
C ILE A 29 0.58 -3.50 -1.24
N ALA A 30 1.67 -3.80 -0.54
CA ALA A 30 2.38 -2.84 0.28
C ALA A 30 3.88 -3.19 0.34
N MET A 31 4.68 -2.27 0.86
CA MET A 31 6.02 -2.55 1.34
C MET A 31 6.03 -2.56 2.86
N MET A 32 6.68 -3.58 3.42
CA MET A 32 6.96 -3.66 4.85
C MET A 32 8.44 -3.38 5.09
N GLY A 33 8.73 -2.49 6.04
CA GLY A 33 10.10 -2.11 6.39
C GLY A 33 10.25 -0.61 6.57
N ALA A 34 11.52 -0.15 6.58
CA ALA A 34 11.83 1.27 6.73
C ALA A 34 12.05 1.92 5.34
N PRO A 35 11.34 3.02 5.02
CA PRO A 35 11.57 3.74 3.77
C PRO A 35 13.02 4.21 3.57
N THR A 36 13.74 4.50 4.66
CA THR A 36 15.16 4.87 4.63
C THR A 36 16.04 3.75 4.07
N VAL A 37 15.69 2.48 4.32
CA VAL A 37 16.42 1.34 3.77
C VAL A 37 16.27 1.28 2.25
N MET A 38 15.11 1.66 1.69
CA MET A 38 14.92 1.68 0.23
C MET A 38 15.77 2.71 -0.51
N VAL A 39 16.38 3.68 0.20
CA VAL A 39 17.33 4.63 -0.39
C VAL A 39 18.67 3.93 -0.71
N GLU A 40 19.03 2.88 0.04
CA GLU A 40 20.29 2.15 -0.12
C GLU A 40 20.09 0.75 -0.73
N LYS A 41 18.94 0.12 -0.45
CA LYS A 41 18.53 -1.21 -0.92
C LYS A 41 17.35 -1.04 -1.89
N PHE A 42 17.69 -0.73 -3.13
CA PHE A 42 16.71 -0.54 -4.19
C PHE A 42 15.94 -1.84 -4.47
N PRO A 43 14.62 -1.77 -4.74
CA PRO A 43 13.88 -2.93 -5.23
C PRO A 43 14.46 -3.38 -6.58
N SER A 44 14.46 -4.68 -6.83
CA SER A 44 14.85 -5.24 -8.13
C SER A 44 13.80 -4.98 -9.21
N GLY A 45 12.56 -4.76 -8.81
CA GLY A 45 11.40 -4.65 -9.69
C GLY A 45 10.83 -6.01 -10.14
N ASN A 46 11.44 -7.12 -9.71
CA ASN A 46 11.00 -8.49 -10.02
C ASN A 46 10.20 -9.12 -8.87
N GLU A 47 10.08 -8.44 -7.73
CA GLU A 47 9.39 -8.94 -6.55
C GLU A 47 7.92 -9.26 -6.85
N PHE A 48 7.24 -8.39 -7.60
CA PHE A 48 5.82 -8.59 -7.95
C PHE A 48 5.60 -9.81 -8.86
N ALA A 49 6.54 -10.11 -9.77
CA ALA A 49 6.45 -11.28 -10.63
C ALA A 49 6.54 -12.59 -9.85
N GLN A 50 7.09 -12.56 -8.63
CA GLN A 50 7.15 -13.71 -7.72
C GLN A 50 6.01 -13.69 -6.69
N LEU A 51 5.63 -12.50 -6.22
CA LEU A 51 4.63 -12.30 -5.19
C LEU A 51 3.22 -12.75 -5.64
N ILE A 52 2.83 -12.43 -6.87
CA ILE A 52 1.50 -12.77 -7.40
C ILE A 52 1.30 -14.28 -7.54
N PRO A 53 2.21 -15.05 -8.20
CA PRO A 53 2.05 -16.50 -8.30
C PRO A 53 1.97 -17.21 -6.96
N LEU A 54 2.64 -16.70 -5.91
CA LEU A 54 2.52 -17.26 -4.56
C LEU A 54 1.08 -17.18 -4.06
N ILE A 55 0.43 -16.03 -4.21
CA ILE A 55 -0.97 -15.83 -3.81
C ILE A 55 -1.93 -16.62 -4.69
N GLU A 56 -1.79 -16.55 -6.02
CA GLU A 56 -2.69 -17.25 -6.95
C GLU A 56 -2.63 -18.77 -6.74
N LYS A 57 -1.46 -19.31 -6.41
CA LYS A 57 -1.30 -20.72 -6.06
C LYS A 57 -2.01 -21.08 -4.76
N LEU A 58 -1.93 -20.24 -3.73
CA LEU A 58 -2.57 -20.48 -2.43
C LEU A 58 -4.09 -20.38 -2.51
N LEU A 59 -4.60 -19.43 -3.30
CA LEU A 59 -6.03 -19.16 -3.44
C LEU A 59 -6.69 -19.85 -4.62
N THR A 60 -5.89 -20.56 -5.44
CA THR A 60 -6.31 -21.23 -6.68
C THR A 60 -7.18 -20.36 -7.60
N LYS A 61 -6.88 -19.05 -7.63
CA LYS A 61 -7.69 -18.03 -8.30
C LYS A 61 -6.82 -16.90 -8.85
N PRO A 62 -7.04 -16.46 -10.10
CA PRO A 62 -6.28 -15.36 -10.68
C PRO A 62 -6.62 -14.02 -10.03
N VAL A 63 -5.62 -13.15 -9.88
CA VAL A 63 -5.82 -11.78 -9.38
C VAL A 63 -6.47 -10.93 -10.47
N SER A 64 -7.51 -10.20 -10.10
CA SER A 64 -8.30 -9.37 -11.03
C SER A 64 -7.95 -7.87 -10.96
N ALA A 65 -7.52 -7.38 -9.79
CA ALA A 65 -7.08 -6.00 -9.61
C ALA A 65 -6.14 -5.85 -8.42
N ILE A 66 -5.35 -4.79 -8.43
CA ILE A 66 -4.46 -4.39 -7.34
C ILE A 66 -5.17 -3.34 -6.46
N LEU A 67 -4.89 -3.36 -5.16
CA LEU A 67 -5.34 -2.35 -4.22
C LEU A 67 -4.15 -1.76 -3.46
N CYS A 68 -4.19 -0.45 -3.19
CA CYS A 68 -3.31 0.14 -2.19
C CYS A 68 -3.79 -0.26 -0.80
N ALA A 69 -2.94 -0.92 0.01
CA ALA A 69 -3.31 -1.17 1.40
C ALA A 69 -3.52 0.15 2.18
N GLU A 70 -2.78 1.19 1.79
CA GLU A 70 -2.73 2.49 2.44
C GLU A 70 -2.46 3.57 1.39
N ALA A 71 -3.26 4.65 1.39
CA ALA A 71 -3.05 5.81 0.53
C ALA A 71 -2.00 6.79 1.12
N GLY A 72 -0.79 6.31 1.40
CA GLY A 72 0.27 7.10 2.02
C GLY A 72 1.69 6.70 1.61
N GLY A 73 2.56 7.71 1.48
CA GLY A 73 4.01 7.52 1.29
C GLY A 73 4.36 6.63 0.09
N LEU A 74 5.14 5.58 0.36
CA LEU A 74 5.53 4.60 -0.67
C LEU A 74 4.41 3.59 -0.97
N ASN A 75 3.52 3.32 -0.01
CA ASN A 75 2.41 2.37 -0.20
C ASN A 75 1.32 2.91 -1.13
N SER A 76 1.30 4.24 -1.40
CA SER A 76 0.49 4.83 -2.46
C SER A 76 1.11 4.78 -3.86
N THR A 77 2.38 4.39 -4.01
CA THR A 77 3.09 4.40 -5.31
C THR A 77 3.62 3.03 -5.75
N ILE A 78 3.97 2.16 -4.81
CA ILE A 78 4.44 0.78 -5.06
C ILE A 78 3.35 -0.08 -5.74
N PRO A 79 2.07 -0.03 -5.33
CA PRO A 79 1.01 -0.79 -6.01
C PRO A 79 0.81 -0.40 -7.48
N PHE A 80 1.10 0.85 -7.86
CA PHE A 80 1.10 1.26 -9.27
C PHE A 80 2.20 0.57 -10.08
N VAL A 81 3.37 0.31 -9.49
CA VAL A 81 4.44 -0.46 -10.14
C VAL A 81 3.99 -1.90 -10.36
N ALA A 82 3.36 -2.51 -9.36
CA ALA A 82 2.81 -3.86 -9.47
C ALA A 82 1.74 -3.92 -10.59
N ALA A 83 0.75 -3.03 -10.54
CA ALA A 83 -0.33 -2.95 -11.51
C ALA A 83 0.20 -2.76 -12.94
N SER A 84 1.15 -1.84 -13.14
CA SER A 84 1.82 -1.57 -14.41
C SER A 84 2.53 -2.82 -14.96
N LYS A 85 3.35 -3.49 -14.15
CA LYS A 85 4.10 -4.69 -14.57
C LYS A 85 3.21 -5.89 -14.88
N LEU A 86 2.07 -5.99 -14.20
CA LEU A 86 1.14 -7.11 -14.33
C LEU A 86 0.05 -6.86 -15.38
N GLY A 87 -0.07 -5.64 -15.90
CA GLY A 87 -1.18 -5.26 -16.78
C GLY A 87 -2.54 -5.30 -16.08
N LEU A 88 -2.57 -5.12 -14.76
CA LEU A 88 -3.78 -5.15 -13.94
C LEU A 88 -4.26 -3.73 -13.62
N PRO A 89 -5.58 -3.51 -13.49
CA PRO A 89 -6.09 -2.23 -12.99
C PRO A 89 -5.81 -2.08 -11.49
N ILE A 90 -5.85 -0.83 -11.03
CA ILE A 90 -5.81 -0.48 -9.61
C ILE A 90 -7.17 0.08 -9.18
N ILE A 91 -7.63 -0.31 -7.99
CA ILE A 91 -8.90 0.19 -7.42
C ILE A 91 -8.71 1.61 -6.89
N ASP A 92 -9.65 2.52 -7.18
CA ASP A 92 -9.72 3.83 -6.56
C ASP A 92 -10.20 3.75 -5.11
N GLY A 93 -9.26 3.44 -4.23
CA GLY A 93 -9.48 3.35 -2.80
C GLY A 93 -8.29 2.74 -2.09
N ASP A 94 -8.40 2.69 -0.76
CA ASP A 94 -7.45 1.98 0.08
C ASP A 94 -8.14 1.45 1.34
N ALA A 95 -7.43 0.61 2.10
CA ALA A 95 -8.00 -0.01 3.29
C ALA A 95 -7.77 0.80 4.57
N MET A 96 -7.09 1.95 4.52
CA MET A 96 -6.63 2.66 5.72
C MET A 96 -7.08 4.14 5.79
N GLY A 97 -7.26 4.81 4.65
CA GLY A 97 -7.70 6.20 4.46
C GLY A 97 -6.67 7.25 4.86
N ARG A 98 -5.62 6.83 5.57
CA ARG A 98 -4.48 7.60 6.05
C ARG A 98 -3.39 6.62 6.46
N ALA A 99 -2.25 7.16 6.90
CA ALA A 99 -1.19 6.32 7.42
C ALA A 99 -1.35 5.94 8.89
N PHE A 100 -1.28 4.65 9.18
CA PHE A 100 -1.18 4.06 10.50
C PHE A 100 0.00 3.09 10.56
N PRO A 101 0.61 2.89 11.74
CA PRO A 101 1.81 2.07 11.84
C PRO A 101 1.54 0.61 11.45
N GLU A 102 0.52 -0.04 12.05
CA GLU A 102 0.43 -1.50 12.06
C GLU A 102 -0.55 -2.06 11.02
N LEU A 103 -0.24 -3.24 10.45
CA LEU A 103 -1.04 -3.82 9.35
C LEU A 103 -2.51 -4.10 9.73
N GLN A 104 -2.82 -4.28 11.01
CA GLN A 104 -4.18 -4.54 11.47
C GLN A 104 -5.01 -3.27 11.65
N MET A 105 -4.42 -2.09 11.46
CA MET A 105 -5.10 -0.79 11.53
C MET A 105 -5.80 -0.43 10.20
N VAL A 106 -6.18 -1.45 9.43
CA VAL A 106 -6.98 -1.32 8.20
C VAL A 106 -8.45 -1.65 8.47
N THR A 107 -9.33 -1.03 7.71
CA THR A 107 -10.78 -1.27 7.68
C THR A 107 -11.15 -2.73 7.44
N PHE A 108 -10.34 -3.47 6.67
CA PHE A 108 -10.54 -4.91 6.48
C PHE A 108 -10.45 -5.70 7.79
N THR A 109 -9.60 -5.30 8.73
CA THR A 109 -9.58 -5.90 10.07
C THR A 109 -10.85 -5.60 10.84
N LEU A 110 -11.41 -4.39 10.71
CA LEU A 110 -12.70 -4.04 11.32
C LEU A 110 -13.84 -4.91 10.76
N GLY A 111 -13.72 -5.31 9.49
CA GLY A 111 -14.62 -6.28 8.85
C GLY A 111 -14.37 -7.75 9.17
N GLY A 112 -13.43 -8.05 10.09
CA GLY A 112 -13.08 -9.42 10.45
C GLY A 112 -12.31 -10.19 9.37
N ILE A 113 -11.75 -9.50 8.37
CA ILE A 113 -11.00 -10.11 7.29
C ILE A 113 -9.58 -10.44 7.78
N SER A 114 -9.11 -11.65 7.45
CA SER A 114 -7.75 -12.09 7.76
C SER A 114 -6.72 -11.39 6.86
N ALA A 115 -5.58 -11.03 7.44
CA ALA A 115 -4.41 -10.61 6.69
C ALA A 115 -3.81 -11.77 5.87
N THR A 116 -4.15 -13.02 6.21
CA THR A 116 -3.64 -14.24 5.57
C THR A 116 -4.63 -14.88 4.58
N PRO A 117 -4.15 -15.59 3.54
CA PRO A 117 -2.73 -15.83 3.23
C PRO A 117 -2.01 -14.54 2.86
N MET A 118 -0.85 -14.33 3.48
CA MET A 118 0.04 -13.22 3.18
C MET A 118 1.27 -13.80 2.46
N ALA A 119 1.81 -13.07 1.50
CA ALA A 119 3.07 -13.39 0.85
C ALA A 119 4.05 -12.23 0.99
N MET A 120 5.35 -12.53 1.09
CA MET A 120 6.42 -11.54 1.10
C MET A 120 7.55 -11.97 0.19
N VAL A 121 8.17 -10.99 -0.49
CA VAL A 121 9.33 -11.20 -1.35
C VAL A 121 10.33 -10.06 -1.14
N ASP A 122 11.60 -10.39 -0.96
CA ASP A 122 12.70 -9.42 -0.93
C ASP A 122 13.30 -9.15 -2.32
N GLU A 123 14.21 -8.19 -2.42
CA GLU A 123 14.86 -7.81 -3.69
C GLU A 123 15.75 -8.91 -4.26
N LYS A 124 16.16 -9.90 -3.44
CA LYS A 124 16.97 -11.06 -3.85
C LYS A 124 16.12 -12.19 -4.42
N GLY A 125 14.81 -12.12 -4.27
CA GLY A 125 13.87 -13.18 -4.67
C GLY A 125 13.62 -14.24 -3.59
N ASN A 126 13.98 -13.98 -2.34
CA ASN A 126 13.54 -14.84 -1.25
C ASN A 126 12.05 -14.60 -0.99
N GLY A 127 11.24 -15.65 -1.11
CA GLY A 127 9.80 -15.61 -0.90
C GLY A 127 9.37 -16.39 0.33
N CYS A 128 8.37 -15.89 1.05
CA CYS A 128 7.69 -16.63 2.10
C CYS A 128 6.18 -16.37 2.08
N THR A 129 5.43 -17.24 2.75
CA THR A 129 3.99 -17.10 2.93
C THR A 129 3.62 -17.30 4.39
N PHE A 130 2.56 -16.66 4.83
CA PHE A 130 2.06 -16.75 6.19
C PHE A 130 0.60 -17.17 6.20
N ASP A 131 0.31 -18.15 7.06
CA ASP A 131 -1.02 -18.46 7.55
C ASP A 131 -0.96 -18.42 9.09
N THR A 132 -1.74 -17.53 9.69
CA THR A 132 -1.54 -17.15 11.10
C THR A 132 -2.87 -17.00 11.81
N ILE A 133 -2.84 -17.17 13.13
CA ILE A 133 -4.05 -17.20 13.96
C ILE A 133 -4.74 -15.84 14.13
N SER A 134 -4.10 -14.73 13.76
CA SER A 134 -4.67 -13.38 13.84
C SER A 134 -3.79 -12.36 13.10
N ASN A 135 -4.38 -11.22 12.71
CA ASN A 135 -3.67 -10.14 12.03
C ASN A 135 -2.51 -9.56 12.86
N VAL A 136 -2.64 -9.52 14.20
CA VAL A 136 -1.56 -9.11 15.11
C VAL A 136 -0.37 -10.07 15.05
N TRP A 137 -0.64 -11.38 14.95
CA TRP A 137 0.41 -12.38 14.78
C TRP A 137 1.03 -12.31 13.38
N THR A 138 0.24 -12.02 12.35
CA THR A 138 0.75 -11.75 11.00
C THR A 138 1.77 -10.62 11.04
N GLU A 139 1.43 -9.48 11.66
CA GLU A 139 2.33 -8.32 11.78
C GLU A 139 3.64 -8.69 12.45
N LYS A 140 3.55 -9.38 13.60
CA LYS A 140 4.70 -9.74 14.42
C LYS A 140 5.68 -10.64 13.66
N LEU A 141 5.17 -11.63 12.94
CA LEU A 141 6.00 -12.57 12.18
C LEU A 141 6.54 -11.95 10.90
N ALA A 142 5.70 -11.18 10.18
CA ALA A 142 6.10 -10.46 8.98
C ALA A 142 7.23 -9.45 9.27
N ARG A 143 7.14 -8.68 10.36
CA ARG A 143 8.22 -7.76 10.76
C ARG A 143 9.51 -8.48 11.13
N ALA A 144 9.42 -9.64 11.78
CA ALA A 144 10.60 -10.43 12.13
C ALA A 144 11.34 -10.92 10.88
N ILE A 145 10.61 -11.38 9.85
CA ILE A 145 11.24 -11.80 8.60
C ILE A 145 11.75 -10.63 7.78
N THR A 146 11.09 -9.47 7.80
CA THR A 146 11.58 -8.24 7.14
C THR A 146 12.98 -7.86 7.62
N ILE A 147 13.29 -8.04 8.90
CA ILE A 147 14.64 -7.80 9.43
C ILE A 147 15.67 -8.71 8.74
N GLN A 148 15.35 -10.00 8.60
CA GLN A 148 16.24 -10.97 7.94
C GLN A 148 16.33 -10.75 6.43
N MET A 149 15.28 -10.22 5.81
CA MET A 149 15.25 -9.75 4.42
C MET A 149 16.01 -8.42 4.20
N GLY A 150 16.76 -7.94 5.20
CA GLY A 150 17.56 -6.74 5.11
C GLY A 150 16.77 -5.43 5.27
N GLY A 151 15.66 -5.46 6.01
CA GLY A 151 14.94 -4.28 6.48
C GLY A 151 13.85 -3.73 5.55
N SER A 152 13.62 -4.36 4.39
CA SER A 152 12.53 -4.05 3.47
C SER A 152 12.11 -5.27 2.65
N ALA A 153 10.80 -5.42 2.42
CA ALA A 153 10.24 -6.46 1.55
C ALA A 153 8.91 -6.00 0.95
N MET A 154 8.61 -6.46 -0.26
CA MET A 154 7.29 -6.31 -0.86
C MET A 154 6.37 -7.36 -0.27
N CYS A 155 5.12 -6.99 -0.02
CA CYS A 155 4.15 -7.90 0.56
C CYS A 155 2.78 -7.75 -0.08
N SER A 156 2.06 -8.87 -0.06
CA SER A 156 0.66 -8.94 -0.37
C SER A 156 -0.06 -9.52 0.83
N LEU A 157 -1.13 -8.86 1.26
CA LEU A 157 -1.85 -9.12 2.50
C LEU A 157 -3.32 -8.77 2.32
N TYR A 158 -4.19 -9.39 3.12
CA TYR A 158 -5.64 -9.26 3.00
C TYR A 158 -6.18 -9.50 1.57
N PRO A 159 -5.93 -10.68 0.97
CA PRO A 159 -6.63 -11.01 -0.26
C PRO A 159 -8.15 -10.98 -0.01
N VAL A 160 -8.87 -10.21 -0.82
CA VAL A 160 -10.33 -10.02 -0.66
C VAL A 160 -11.06 -10.26 -1.96
N THR A 161 -12.30 -10.72 -1.85
CA THR A 161 -13.23 -10.66 -2.98
C THR A 161 -13.69 -9.22 -3.21
N ALA A 162 -14.11 -8.88 -4.43
CA ALA A 162 -14.66 -7.55 -4.71
C ALA A 162 -15.87 -7.25 -3.81
N LYS A 163 -16.69 -8.24 -3.49
CA LYS A 163 -17.79 -8.09 -2.53
C LYS A 163 -17.31 -7.63 -1.15
N GLN A 164 -16.34 -8.33 -0.55
CA GLN A 164 -15.75 -7.93 0.73
C GLN A 164 -15.09 -6.55 0.65
N CYS A 165 -14.44 -6.26 -0.48
CA CYS A 165 -13.85 -4.96 -0.74
C CYS A 165 -14.92 -3.87 -0.72
N LYS A 166 -16.06 -4.06 -1.40
CA LYS A 166 -17.17 -3.08 -1.44
C LYS A 166 -17.70 -2.71 -0.05
N ASP A 167 -17.72 -3.68 0.88
CA ASP A 167 -18.25 -3.51 2.24
C ASP A 167 -17.31 -2.69 3.16
N TYR A 168 -15.99 -2.80 2.95
CA TYR A 168 -15.00 -2.28 3.90
C TYR A 168 -13.99 -1.29 3.29
N LEU A 169 -13.94 -1.11 1.98
CA LEU A 169 -13.01 -0.21 1.30
C LEU A 169 -13.33 1.27 1.58
N ILE A 170 -12.28 2.07 1.78
CA ILE A 170 -12.39 3.53 1.72
C ILE A 170 -12.24 3.95 0.26
N ARG A 171 -13.37 4.20 -0.40
CA ARG A 171 -13.45 4.53 -1.82
C ARG A 171 -12.96 5.94 -2.11
N GLY A 172 -12.40 6.14 -3.31
CA GLY A 172 -12.03 7.45 -3.82
C GLY A 172 -10.75 8.04 -3.20
N SER A 173 -10.01 7.28 -2.40
CA SER A 173 -8.83 7.81 -1.73
C SER A 173 -7.68 8.10 -2.69
N LEU A 174 -7.54 7.34 -3.79
CA LEU A 174 -6.54 7.64 -4.83
C LEU A 174 -6.90 8.91 -5.59
N SER A 175 -8.17 9.07 -5.95
CA SER A 175 -8.69 10.31 -6.53
C SER A 175 -8.48 11.51 -5.59
N LEU A 176 -8.72 11.33 -4.29
CA LEU A 176 -8.52 12.37 -3.27
C LEU A 176 -7.04 12.78 -3.17
N ILE A 177 -6.10 11.83 -3.04
CA ILE A 177 -4.67 12.18 -2.94
C ILE A 177 -4.15 12.81 -4.24
N HIS A 178 -4.68 12.41 -5.41
CA HIS A 178 -4.34 13.04 -6.68
C HIS A 178 -4.82 14.50 -6.73
N HIS A 179 -6.06 14.76 -6.31
CA HIS A 179 -6.60 16.12 -6.18
C HIS A 179 -5.78 16.99 -5.23
N ILE A 180 -5.43 16.46 -4.06
CA ILE A 180 -4.56 17.14 -3.09
C ILE A 180 -3.20 17.46 -3.71
N GLY A 181 -2.61 16.50 -4.43
CA GLY A 181 -1.34 16.67 -5.14
C GLY A 181 -1.38 17.82 -6.14
N ASN A 182 -2.44 17.91 -6.96
CA ASN A 182 -2.61 18.99 -7.93
C ASN A 182 -2.73 20.37 -7.27
N ILE A 183 -3.40 20.47 -6.12
CA ILE A 183 -3.49 21.72 -5.35
C ILE A 183 -2.11 22.12 -4.80
N ILE A 184 -1.37 21.16 -4.26
CA ILE A 184 -0.02 21.40 -3.73
C ILE A 184 0.92 21.87 -4.84
N GLU A 185 0.91 21.21 -5.99
CA GLU A 185 1.74 21.58 -7.14
C GLU A 185 1.45 23.00 -7.63
N LYS A 186 0.17 23.36 -7.71
CA LYS A 186 -0.26 24.67 -8.22
C LYS A 186 -0.08 25.83 -7.24
N HIS A 187 -0.24 25.58 -5.94
CA HIS A 187 -0.33 26.63 -4.92
C HIS A 187 0.84 26.64 -3.92
N SER A 188 1.71 25.64 -3.95
CA SER A 188 2.91 25.53 -3.12
C SER A 188 2.60 25.82 -1.64
N PHE A 189 3.29 26.81 -1.05
CA PHE A 189 3.12 27.17 0.35
C PHE A 189 1.70 27.61 0.73
N ASN A 190 0.90 28.10 -0.22
CA ASN A 190 -0.47 28.56 0.04
C ASN A 190 -1.52 27.46 -0.12
N ALA A 191 -1.12 26.25 -0.55
CA ALA A 191 -2.03 25.12 -0.77
C ALA A 191 -2.90 24.81 0.45
N TYR A 192 -2.36 24.93 1.68
CA TYR A 192 -3.09 24.63 2.91
C TYR A 192 -4.38 25.45 3.05
N GLN A 193 -4.44 26.68 2.53
CA GLN A 193 -5.62 27.53 2.64
C GLN A 193 -6.80 27.00 1.82
N LEU A 194 -6.51 26.43 0.64
CA LEU A 194 -7.51 25.78 -0.19
C LEU A 194 -7.90 24.44 0.43
N LEU A 195 -6.90 23.62 0.80
CA LEU A 195 -7.13 22.30 1.38
C LEU A 195 -7.98 22.36 2.66
N VAL A 196 -7.77 23.35 3.53
CA VAL A 196 -8.60 23.56 4.73
C VAL A 196 -10.06 23.79 4.37
N LYS A 197 -10.35 24.57 3.33
CA LYS A 197 -11.74 24.83 2.90
C LYS A 197 -12.35 23.62 2.21
N GLU A 198 -11.63 23.01 1.27
CA GLU A 198 -12.14 21.93 0.43
C GLU A 198 -12.31 20.61 1.19
N LEU A 199 -11.41 20.32 2.13
CA LEU A 199 -11.43 19.08 2.90
C LEU A 199 -12.12 19.23 4.26
N ASN A 200 -12.80 20.36 4.50
CA ASN A 200 -13.38 20.71 5.81
C ASN A 200 -12.37 20.55 6.96
N GLY A 201 -11.12 20.93 6.68
CA GLY A 201 -10.00 20.82 7.61
C GLY A 201 -9.97 21.96 8.63
N LYS A 202 -9.02 21.87 9.56
CA LYS A 202 -8.74 22.93 10.54
C LYS A 202 -7.27 23.31 10.49
N HIS A 203 -6.98 24.59 10.28
CA HIS A 203 -5.63 25.12 10.42
C HIS A 203 -5.26 25.17 11.91
N LEU A 204 -4.37 24.29 12.35
CA LEU A 204 -3.95 24.20 13.75
C LEU A 204 -2.88 25.24 14.09
N PHE A 205 -1.80 25.30 13.31
CA PHE A 205 -0.73 26.29 13.45
C PHE A 205 0.11 26.38 12.18
N GLN A 206 0.89 27.45 12.06
CA GLN A 206 1.93 27.64 11.06
C GLN A 206 3.26 27.85 11.76
N GLY A 207 4.30 27.13 11.33
CA GLY A 207 5.64 27.22 11.91
C GLY A 207 6.71 26.75 10.95
N ARG A 208 7.97 26.98 11.33
CA ARG A 208 9.14 26.48 10.60
C ARG A 208 9.78 25.35 11.39
N VAL A 209 9.92 24.19 10.76
CA VAL A 209 10.72 23.09 11.30
C VAL A 209 12.20 23.52 11.31
N ARG A 210 12.82 23.53 12.49
CA ARG A 210 14.24 23.92 12.66
C ARG A 210 15.17 22.73 12.61
N ASP A 211 14.73 21.62 13.19
CA ASP A 211 15.50 20.37 13.29
C ASP A 211 14.54 19.19 13.42
N VAL A 212 15.00 17.98 13.08
CA VAL A 212 14.25 16.72 13.21
C VAL A 212 15.19 15.62 13.69
N GLU A 213 15.03 15.18 14.94
CA GLU A 213 15.70 13.99 15.46
C GLU A 213 14.93 12.72 15.10
N ARG A 214 15.59 11.72 14.51
CA ARG A 214 14.97 10.42 14.17
C ARG A 214 15.70 9.27 14.83
N ARG A 215 14.96 8.25 15.26
CA ARG A 215 15.48 7.02 15.87
C ARG A 215 14.74 5.81 15.32
N SER A 216 15.43 4.69 15.11
CA SER A 216 14.80 3.43 14.72
C SER A 216 14.68 2.52 15.96
N GLU A 217 13.45 2.28 16.41
CA GLU A 217 13.16 1.50 17.62
C GLU A 217 12.02 0.50 17.36
N GLY A 218 12.24 -0.78 17.70
CA GLY A 218 11.21 -1.82 17.61
C GLY A 218 10.67 -2.08 16.18
N GLY A 219 11.45 -1.79 15.14
CA GLY A 219 11.02 -1.92 13.74
C GLY A 219 10.28 -0.69 13.18
N TRP A 220 10.35 0.46 13.88
CA TRP A 220 9.70 1.72 13.50
C TRP A 220 10.68 2.88 13.49
N ASN A 221 10.44 3.87 12.61
CA ASN A 221 11.09 5.17 12.69
C ASN A 221 10.26 6.11 13.58
N ARG A 222 10.87 6.66 14.62
CA ARG A 222 10.26 7.59 15.59
C ARG A 222 10.97 8.93 15.57
N GLY A 223 10.22 10.00 15.82
CA GLY A 223 10.72 11.39 15.87
C GLY A 223 10.25 12.25 14.71
#